data_AF-A0A1G1E032-F1
#
_entry.id   AF-A0A1G1E032-F1
#
_cell.length_a   1.000
_cell.length_b   1.000
_cell.length_c   1.000
_cell.angle_alpha   90.00
_cell.angle_beta   90.00
_cell.angle_gamma   90.00
#
_symmetry.space_group_name_H-M   'P 1'
#
loop_
_entity.id
_entity.type
_entity.pdbx_description
1 polymer ?
#
loop_
_entity_poly.entity_id
_entity_poly.type
_entity_poly.pdbx_seq_one_letter_code
_entity_poly.pdbx_strand_id
1 'polypeptide(L)' 'MKTINVPQALLWDYTIPPDDLLWRLQRIADFFPLYGTDRETVIALYAHKDQLRIDRETRLLIEEFQKAWINKDG' A
#
# COMPACT_ATOMS: atom_id res chain seq x y z
N MET A 1 -13.32 8.94 -4.42
CA MET A 1 -11.99 8.34 -4.17
C MET A 1 -12.05 6.90 -4.62
N LYS A 2 -11.08 6.43 -5.41
CA LYS A 2 -11.03 5.01 -5.81
C LYS A 2 -10.75 4.16 -4.57
N THR A 3 -11.54 3.12 -4.36
CA THR A 3 -11.32 2.16 -3.26
C THR A 3 -10.07 1.36 -3.55
N ILE A 4 -9.09 1.39 -2.65
CA ILE A 4 -7.92 0.50 -2.73
C ILE A 4 -8.39 -0.93 -2.44
N ASN A 5 -8.23 -1.79 -3.44
CA ASN A 5 -8.58 -3.20 -3.33
C ASN A 5 -7.48 -3.95 -2.60
N VAL A 6 -7.82 -4.52 -1.45
CA VAL A 6 -6.92 -5.43 -0.73
C VAL A 6 -7.01 -6.81 -1.39
N PRO A 7 -5.88 -7.40 -1.84
CA PRO A 7 -5.89 -8.75 -2.40
C PRO A 7 -6.54 -9.76 -1.45
N GLN A 8 -7.36 -10.68 -1.98
CA GLN A 8 -8.02 -11.72 -1.17
C GLN A 8 -7.03 -12.57 -0.36
N ALA A 9 -5.83 -12.78 -0.90
CA ALA A 9 -4.75 -13.47 -0.20
C ALA A 9 -4.29 -12.77 1.10
N LEU A 10 -4.58 -11.47 1.27
CA LEU A 10 -4.30 -10.72 2.50
C LEU A 10 -5.48 -10.68 3.48
N LEU A 11 -6.63 -11.24 3.09
CA LEU A 11 -7.88 -11.24 3.86
C LEU A 11 -8.24 -12.61 4.43
N TRP A 12 -7.31 -13.57 4.37
CA TRP A 12 -7.53 -14.96 4.75
C TRP A 12 -8.02 -15.15 6.21
N ASP A 13 -7.79 -14.17 7.07
CA ASP A 13 -8.18 -14.12 8.47
C ASP A 13 -9.48 -13.34 8.74
N TYR A 14 -10.10 -12.76 7.70
CA TYR A 14 -11.30 -11.92 7.83
C TYR A 14 -12.52 -12.53 7.16
N THR A 15 -13.61 -12.65 7.92
CA THR A 15 -14.94 -12.94 7.35
C THR A 15 -15.52 -11.72 6.64
N ILE A 16 -15.34 -10.53 7.24
CA ILE A 16 -15.68 -9.23 6.65
C ILE A 16 -14.54 -8.26 7.00
N PRO A 17 -13.76 -7.79 6.02
CA PRO A 17 -12.69 -6.83 6.28
C PRO A 17 -13.26 -5.43 6.60
N PRO A 18 -12.58 -4.64 7.45
CA PRO A 18 -12.94 -3.25 7.68
C PRO A 18 -12.96 -2.42 6.39
N ASP A 19 -13.95 -1.53 6.28
CA ASP A 19 -14.02 -0.57 5.18
C ASP A 19 -13.31 0.75 5.53
N ASP A 20 -12.06 0.65 5.97
CA ASP A 20 -11.22 1.79 6.34
C ASP A 20 -9.96 1.86 5.46
N LEU A 21 -9.65 3.04 4.92
CA LEU A 21 -8.55 3.22 3.98
C LEU A 21 -7.19 2.95 4.65
N LEU A 22 -6.95 3.48 5.86
CA LEU A 22 -5.67 3.30 6.54
C LEU A 22 -5.47 1.84 6.93
N TRP A 23 -6.52 1.14 7.35
CA TRP A 23 -6.49 -0.29 7.61
C TRP A 23 -6.12 -1.08 6.35
N ARG A 24 -6.76 -0.79 5.21
CA ARG A 24 -6.48 -1.44 3.93
C ARG A 24 -5.03 -1.21 3.49
N LEU A 25 -4.54 0.03 3.62
CA LEU A 25 -3.18 0.40 3.27
C LEU A 25 -2.16 -0.24 4.21
N GLN A 26 -2.43 -0.27 5.52
CA GLN A 26 -1.60 -0.98 6.48
C GLN A 26 -1.49 -2.46 6.12
N ARG A 27 -2.63 -3.10 5.81
CA ARG A 27 -2.64 -4.52 5.46
C ARG A 27 -1.83 -4.81 4.20
N ILE A 28 -1.84 -3.92 3.22
CA ILE A 28 -1.00 -4.06 2.04
C ILE A 28 0.48 -3.82 2.39
N ALA A 29 0.76 -2.78 3.19
CA ALA A 29 2.11 -2.42 3.58
C ALA A 29 2.82 -3.52 4.38
N ASP A 30 2.10 -4.25 5.24
CA ASP A 30 2.62 -5.40 6.00
C ASP A 30 3.19 -6.51 5.10
N PHE A 31 2.78 -6.57 3.83
CA PHE A 31 3.24 -7.55 2.84
C PHE A 31 3.88 -6.90 1.62
N PHE A 32 4.28 -5.63 1.72
CA PHE A 32 5.01 -4.97 0.65
C PHE A 32 6.44 -5.53 0.58
N PRO A 33 7.04 -5.73 -0.62
CA PRO A 33 6.54 -5.41 -1.96
C PRO A 33 5.78 -6.55 -2.65
N LEU A 34 5.52 -7.67 -1.96
CA LEU A 34 4.83 -8.81 -2.56
C LEU A 34 3.43 -8.42 -3.07
N TYR A 35 2.77 -7.51 -2.35
CA TYR A 35 1.52 -6.88 -2.76
C TYR A 35 1.64 -5.35 -2.76
N GLY A 36 0.84 -4.70 -3.62
CA GLY A 36 0.70 -3.24 -3.61
C GLY A 36 1.77 -2.45 -4.36
N THR A 37 2.48 -3.07 -5.31
CA THR A 37 3.46 -2.40 -6.19
C THR A 37 2.83 -1.70 -7.39
N ASP A 38 1.53 -1.89 -7.60
CA ASP A 38 0.79 -1.16 -8.64
C ASP A 38 0.77 0.34 -8.33
N ARG A 39 0.65 1.14 -9.39
CA ARG A 39 0.79 2.59 -9.32
C ARG A 39 -0.20 3.24 -8.35
N GLU A 40 -1.47 2.84 -8.39
CA GLU A 40 -2.51 3.47 -7.57
C GLU A 40 -2.26 3.19 -6.08
N THR A 41 -1.92 1.94 -5.76
CA THR A 41 -1.60 1.54 -4.39
C THR A 41 -0.32 2.19 -3.87
N VAL A 42 0.75 2.25 -4.67
CA VAL A 42 2.01 2.93 -4.28
C VAL A 42 1.78 4.41 -4.00
N ILE A 43 1.00 5.11 -4.83
CA ILE A 43 0.66 6.52 -4.60
C ILE A 43 -0.11 6.67 -3.27
N ALA A 44 -1.08 5.80 -3.00
CA ALA A 44 -1.86 5.84 -1.78
C ALA A 44 -1.00 5.52 -0.53
N LEU A 45 -0.15 4.49 -0.60
CA LEU A 45 0.81 4.15 0.44
C LEU A 45 1.76 5.32 0.73
N TYR A 46 2.35 5.92 -0.30
CA TYR A 46 3.25 7.06 -0.13
C TYR A 46 2.56 8.28 0.51
N ALA A 47 1.33 8.57 0.09
CA ALA A 47 0.53 9.68 0.63
C ALA A 47 0.20 9.50 2.12
N HIS A 48 0.09 8.25 2.59
CA HIS A 48 -0.27 7.93 3.98
C HIS A 48 0.87 7.33 4.80
N LYS A 49 2.09 7.19 4.25
CA LYS A 49 3.23 6.49 4.87
C LYS A 49 3.57 6.95 6.30
N ASP A 50 3.29 8.21 6.62
CA ASP A 50 3.54 8.80 7.95
C ASP A 50 2.46 8.45 8.99
N GLN A 51 1.30 7.96 8.53
CA GLN A 51 0.21 7.43 9.35
C GLN A 51 0.26 5.91 9.49
N LEU A 52 1.00 5.23 8.61
CA LEU A 52 1.17 3.79 8.62
C LEU A 52 2.26 3.38 9.62
N ARG A 53 2.05 2.24 10.26
CA ARG A 53 3.01 1.59 11.16
C ARG A 53 3.90 0.66 10.34
N ILE A 54 4.80 1.24 9.55
CA ILE A 54 5.74 0.51 8.69
C ILE A 54 7.17 0.72 9.16
N ASP A 55 8.02 -0.29 8.97
CA ASP A 55 9.45 -0.16 9.26
C ASP A 55 10.15 0.72 8.22
N ARG A 56 11.40 1.08 8.53
CA ARG A 56 12.19 1.99 7.68
C ARG A 56 12.50 1.40 6.30
N GLU A 57 12.71 0.09 6.20
CA GLU A 57 13.05 -0.57 4.94
C GLU A 57 11.84 -0.58 4.00
N THR A 58 10.68 -1.01 4.51
CA THR A 58 9.40 -0.96 3.79
C THR A 58 9.08 0.46 3.32
N ARG A 59 9.28 1.45 4.19
CA ARG A 59 9.10 2.86 3.83
C ARG A 59 10.00 3.29 2.68
N LEU A 60 11.29 2.99 2.74
CA LEU A 60 12.23 3.32 1.67
C LEU A 60 11.85 2.66 0.35
N LEU A 61 11.41 1.39 0.39
CA LEU A 61 10.96 0.70 -0.81
C LEU A 61 9.73 1.38 -1.42
N ILE A 62 8.73 1.77 -0.61
CA ILE A 62 7.55 2.51 -1.12
C ILE A 62 7.98 3.83 -1.79
N GLU A 63 8.93 4.55 -1.21
CA GLU A 63 9.47 5.79 -1.79
C GLU A 63 10.18 5.53 -3.13
N GLU A 64 10.98 4.48 -3.24
CA GLU A 64 11.65 4.11 -4.51
C GLU A 64 10.65 3.68 -5.60
N PHE A 65 9.63 2.89 -5.25
CA PHE A 65 8.57 2.55 -6.19
C PHE A 65 7.79 3.79 -6.64
N GLN A 66 7.52 4.72 -5.73
CA GLN A 66 6.82 5.97 -6.05
C GLN A 66 7.63 6.83 -7.04
N LYS A 67 8.95 6.96 -6.81
CA LYS A 67 9.85 7.65 -7.74
C LYS A 67 9.86 6.98 -9.11
N ALA A 68 9.94 5.65 -9.15
CA ALA A 68 9.93 4.89 -10.39
C ALA A 68 8.62 5.11 -11.17
N TRP A 69 7.47 5.22 -10.49
CA TRP A 69 6.20 5.53 -11.12
C TRP A 69 6.13 6.96 -11.65
N ILE A 70 6.61 7.96 -10.88
CA ILE A 70 6.70 9.36 -11.37
C ILE A 70 7.59 9.45 -12.61
N ASN A 71 8.75 8.80 -12.59
CA ASN A 71 9.71 8.85 -13.71
C ASN A 71 9.20 8.13 -14.97
N LYS A 72 8.19 7.26 -14.86
CA LYS A 72 7.53 6.67 -16.03
C LYS A 72 6.50 7.60 -16.66
N ASP A 73 6.03 8.61 -15.93
CA ASP A 73 5.04 9.58 -16.40
C ASP A 73 5.68 10.87 -16.98
N GLY A 74 6.98 11.07 -16.80
CA GLY A 74 7.76 12.21 -17.33
C GLY A 74 8.62 11.82 -18.52
#